data_AF-A0A956CW55-F1
#
_entry.id   AF-A0A956CW55-F1
#
_cell.length_a   1.000
_cell.length_b   1.000
_cell.length_c   1.000
_cell.angle_alpha   90.00
_cell.angle_beta   90.00
_cell.angle_gamma   90.00
#
_symmetry.space_group_name_H-M   'P 1'
#
loop_
_entity.id
_entity.type
_entity.pdbx_description
1 polymer ?
#
loop_
_entity_poly.entity_id
_entity_poly.type
_entity_poly.pdbx_seq_one_letter_code
_entity_poly.pdbx_strand_id
1 'polypeptide(L)'
;FDEPFSDPSLIPTLAISEAARAHVTVVLTGDGGDETFMGYPWVSHPSRLFDRRRWVEWVPGWRRVAGPLLEARWMEHAVRGAARAARLNSDNPRVKISLLQDLVEARGPEQVYDTFQSALPKRFLGAGDRARLGGSLVEHARAWYPEYAWDSAAARGTQALLSALDLVTYLRDGVLVKVDRATMAYALEARSPLLDHRLVHLAQSLDTSFKIHRGVHKHLLRELVARRVRGVSRLKKHGFGVPLPPGGSGPTPRARWASLVERRFFETWAPR
;
A
#
# COMPACT_ATOMS: atom_id res chain seq x y z
N PHE A 1 -14.83 13.91 -13.23
CA PHE A 1 -13.56 13.89 -12.50
C PHE A 1 -12.98 15.29 -12.62
N ASP A 2 -12.76 15.98 -11.51
CA ASP A 2 -12.21 17.36 -11.57
C ASP A 2 -10.67 17.37 -11.50
N GLU A 3 -10.06 16.24 -11.13
CA GLU A 3 -8.61 16.02 -11.15
C GLU A 3 -8.25 14.61 -11.68
N PRO A 4 -7.04 14.42 -12.25
CA PRO A 4 -6.55 13.13 -12.68
C PRO A 4 -6.30 12.19 -11.49
N PHE A 5 -6.86 10.97 -11.53
CA PHE A 5 -6.66 9.96 -10.50
C PHE A 5 -5.92 8.74 -11.08
N SER A 6 -4.70 8.49 -10.62
CA SER A 6 -3.78 7.52 -11.21
C SER A 6 -3.66 6.22 -10.39
N ASP A 7 -4.80 5.55 -10.15
CA ASP A 7 -4.83 4.20 -9.59
C ASP A 7 -5.32 3.19 -10.64
N PRO A 8 -4.48 2.25 -11.10
CA PRO A 8 -4.89 1.27 -12.11
C PRO A 8 -6.03 0.36 -11.63
N SER A 9 -6.24 0.21 -10.32
CA SER A 9 -7.34 -0.56 -9.76
C SER A 9 -8.69 0.17 -9.85
N LEU A 10 -8.73 1.45 -10.23
CA LEU A 10 -9.97 2.19 -10.49
C LEU A 10 -10.78 1.53 -11.62
N ILE A 11 -10.12 1.13 -12.72
CA ILE A 11 -10.77 0.48 -13.87
C ILE A 11 -11.51 -0.80 -13.42
N PRO A 12 -10.85 -1.72 -12.69
CA PRO A 12 -11.52 -2.84 -12.05
C PRO A 12 -12.71 -2.49 -11.18
N THR A 13 -12.53 -1.46 -10.35
CA THR A 13 -13.52 -1.09 -9.34
C THR A 13 -14.78 -0.52 -10.01
N LEU A 14 -14.62 0.23 -11.10
CA LEU A 14 -15.73 0.70 -11.93
C LEU A 14 -16.52 -0.47 -12.52
N ALA A 15 -15.83 -1.41 -13.16
CA ALA A 15 -16.48 -2.53 -13.83
C ALA A 15 -17.21 -3.49 -12.87
N ILE A 16 -16.64 -3.77 -11.68
CA ILE A 16 -17.36 -4.55 -10.67
C ILE A 16 -18.53 -3.78 -10.07
N SER A 17 -18.42 -2.45 -9.94
CA SER A 17 -19.51 -1.60 -9.43
C SER A 17 -20.69 -1.55 -10.39
N GLU A 18 -20.41 -1.40 -11.70
CA GLU A 18 -21.42 -1.47 -12.77
C GLU A 18 -22.22 -2.78 -12.70
N ALA A 19 -21.51 -3.91 -12.64
CA ALA A 19 -22.15 -5.21 -12.59
C ALA A 19 -22.90 -5.45 -11.28
N ALA A 20 -22.31 -5.10 -10.14
CA ALA A 20 -22.96 -5.28 -8.83
C ALA A 20 -24.24 -4.43 -8.74
N ARG A 21 -24.25 -3.23 -9.32
CA ARG A 21 -25.41 -2.34 -9.31
C ARG A 21 -26.65 -2.95 -9.97
N ALA A 22 -26.48 -3.82 -10.95
CA ALA A 22 -27.59 -4.52 -11.59
C ALA A 22 -28.37 -5.43 -10.62
N HIS A 23 -27.78 -5.80 -9.47
CA HIS A 23 -28.36 -6.75 -8.53
C HIS A 23 -28.58 -6.18 -7.13
N VAL A 24 -27.75 -5.25 -6.69
CA VAL A 24 -27.81 -4.68 -5.34
C VAL A 24 -27.58 -3.17 -5.36
N THR A 25 -28.07 -2.49 -4.33
CA THR A 25 -27.81 -1.07 -4.08
C THR A 25 -26.72 -0.85 -3.04
N VAL A 26 -26.37 -1.87 -2.26
CA VAL A 26 -25.38 -1.79 -1.18
C VAL A 26 -24.42 -2.97 -1.27
N VAL A 27 -23.12 -2.70 -1.15
CA VAL A 27 -22.04 -3.70 -1.07
C VAL A 27 -21.17 -3.50 0.16
N LEU A 28 -20.63 -4.60 0.68
CA LEU A 28 -19.60 -4.56 1.72
C LEU A 28 -18.23 -4.69 1.07
N THR A 29 -17.32 -3.78 1.43
CA THR A 29 -15.94 -3.82 0.97
C THR A 29 -14.99 -4.26 2.08
N GLY A 30 -13.82 -4.74 1.68
CA GLY A 30 -12.73 -5.10 2.59
C GLY A 30 -11.70 -3.99 2.82
N ASP A 31 -11.99 -2.76 2.36
CA ASP A 31 -11.07 -1.62 2.45
C ASP A 31 -10.80 -1.26 3.90
N GLY A 32 -9.60 -0.75 4.22
CA GLY A 32 -9.20 -0.53 5.61
C GLY A 32 -8.65 -1.77 6.30
N GLY A 33 -8.87 -2.97 5.77
CA GLY A 33 -8.36 -4.21 6.35
C GLY A 33 -6.83 -4.35 6.22
N ASP A 34 -6.20 -3.77 5.20
CA ASP A 34 -4.74 -3.76 5.07
C ASP A 34 -4.10 -2.66 5.92
N GLU A 35 -4.75 -1.51 6.03
CA GLU A 35 -4.22 -0.32 6.68
C GLU A 35 -4.35 -0.43 8.20
N THR A 36 -5.50 -0.93 8.67
CA THR A 36 -5.80 -1.12 10.09
C THR A 36 -5.07 -2.34 10.69
N PHE A 37 -4.91 -3.42 9.92
CA PHE A 37 -4.31 -4.69 10.39
C PHE A 37 -2.96 -5.01 9.73
N MET A 38 -2.24 -3.99 9.25
CA MET A 38 -0.88 -4.08 8.71
C MET A 38 -0.72 -5.18 7.64
N GLY A 39 -1.63 -5.20 6.66
CA GLY A 39 -1.63 -6.13 5.55
C GLY A 39 -0.61 -5.84 4.46
N TYR A 40 -0.05 -4.63 4.48
CA TYR A 40 0.91 -4.21 3.48
C TYR A 40 2.36 -4.56 3.85
N PRO A 41 3.12 -5.13 2.90
CA PRO A 41 4.53 -5.44 3.12
C PRO A 41 5.36 -4.22 3.51
N TRP A 42 5.11 -3.04 2.91
CA TRP A 42 5.88 -1.83 3.20
C TRP A 42 5.72 -1.31 4.64
N VAL A 43 4.84 -1.88 5.47
CA VAL A 43 4.84 -1.57 6.91
C VAL A 43 5.98 -2.32 7.63
N SER A 44 6.34 -3.52 7.16
CA SER A 44 7.38 -4.37 7.77
C SER A 44 8.77 -4.19 7.14
N HIS A 45 8.85 -3.75 5.88
CA HIS A 45 10.13 -3.60 5.16
C HIS A 45 10.99 -2.44 5.71
N PRO A 46 10.44 -1.22 5.92
CA PRO A 46 11.13 -0.10 6.56
C PRO A 46 11.73 -0.44 7.90
N SER A 47 10.95 -1.09 8.77
CA SER A 47 11.40 -1.43 10.12
C SER A 47 12.63 -2.33 10.06
N ARG A 48 12.64 -3.33 9.17
CA ARG A 48 13.81 -4.20 8.95
C ARG A 48 15.00 -3.47 8.35
N LEU A 49 14.78 -2.54 7.43
CA LEU A 49 15.85 -1.77 6.78
C LEU A 49 16.46 -0.74 7.76
N PHE A 50 15.61 -0.04 8.50
CA PHE A 50 15.99 0.97 9.47
C PHE A 50 16.68 0.35 10.69
N ASP A 51 16.14 -0.73 11.25
CA ASP A 51 16.79 -1.44 12.35
C ASP A 51 18.17 -1.95 11.94
N ARG A 52 18.31 -2.48 10.71
CA ARG A 52 19.62 -2.90 10.15
C ARG A 52 20.59 -1.74 9.93
N ARG A 53 20.11 -0.56 9.52
CA ARG A 53 20.95 0.63 9.36
C ARG A 53 21.57 1.07 10.69
N ARG A 54 20.86 0.95 11.81
CA ARG A 54 21.43 1.20 13.15
C ARG A 54 22.69 0.37 13.43
N TRP A 55 22.78 -0.84 12.88
CA TRP A 55 23.98 -1.69 12.96
C TRP A 55 25.09 -1.25 12.00
N VAL A 56 24.73 -0.77 10.81
CA VAL A 56 25.70 -0.28 9.80
C VAL A 56 26.31 1.07 10.23
N GLU A 57 25.55 1.92 10.90
CA GLU A 57 26.02 3.20 11.45
C GLU A 57 27.03 3.05 12.59
N TRP A 58 27.11 1.86 13.20
CA TRP A 58 28.14 1.50 14.16
C TRP A 58 29.51 1.20 13.52
N VAL A 59 29.61 1.13 12.19
CA VAL A 59 30.87 0.91 11.45
C VAL A 59 31.47 2.26 11.03
N PRO A 60 32.53 2.78 11.68
CA PRO A 60 33.10 4.07 11.31
C PRO A 60 33.54 4.10 9.84
N GLY A 61 33.19 5.17 9.10
CA GLY A 61 33.63 5.37 7.72
C GLY A 61 32.78 4.70 6.62
N TRP A 62 31.73 3.95 6.97
CA TRP A 62 30.85 3.28 5.99
C TRP A 62 30.28 4.23 4.93
N ARG A 63 30.01 5.50 5.28
CA ARG A 63 29.48 6.52 4.35
C ARG A 63 30.46 6.93 3.25
N ARG A 64 31.77 6.89 3.52
CA ARG A 64 32.81 7.19 2.52
C ARG A 64 32.99 6.06 1.51
N VAL A 65 32.58 4.85 1.89
CA VAL A 65 32.69 3.62 1.12
C VAL A 65 31.40 3.37 0.34
N ALA A 66 30.23 3.46 0.99
CA ALA A 66 28.93 3.16 0.40
C ALA A 66 28.47 4.16 -0.68
N GLY A 67 28.76 5.45 -0.53
CA GLY A 67 28.34 6.48 -1.50
C GLY A 67 28.89 6.23 -2.91
N PRO A 68 30.22 6.13 -3.10
CA PRO A 68 30.82 5.84 -4.40
C PRO A 68 30.54 4.40 -4.89
N LEU A 69 30.40 3.43 -3.98
CA LEU A 69 30.14 2.02 -4.35
C LEU A 69 28.70 1.79 -4.86
N LEU A 70 27.73 2.59 -4.43
CA LEU A 70 26.36 2.55 -4.94
C LEU A 70 26.25 3.11 -6.37
N GLU A 71 27.20 3.94 -6.81
CA GLU A 71 27.27 4.48 -8.18
C GLU A 71 27.92 3.52 -9.19
N ALA A 72 28.52 2.43 -8.71
CA ALA A 72 29.31 1.56 -9.57
C ALA A 72 28.46 0.49 -10.28
N ARG A 73 28.59 0.41 -11.62
CA ARG A 73 27.77 -0.42 -12.54
C ARG A 73 27.63 -1.91 -12.15
N TRP A 74 28.63 -2.50 -11.50
CA TRP A 74 28.59 -3.89 -11.01
C TRP A 74 27.63 -4.12 -9.82
N MET A 75 27.27 -3.07 -9.08
CA MET A 75 26.35 -3.14 -7.96
C MET A 75 24.91 -3.15 -8.45
N GLU A 76 24.63 -2.86 -9.72
CA GLU A 76 23.28 -2.94 -10.30
C GLU A 76 22.62 -4.30 -10.03
N HIS A 77 23.37 -5.41 -10.05
CA HIS A 77 22.82 -6.74 -9.80
C HIS A 77 22.48 -6.94 -8.31
N ALA A 78 23.32 -6.48 -7.40
CA ALA A 78 23.07 -6.52 -5.94
C ALA A 78 21.93 -5.56 -5.55
N VAL A 79 21.88 -4.38 -6.16
CA VAL A 79 20.86 -3.33 -6.00
C VAL A 79 19.53 -3.77 -6.62
N ARG A 80 19.50 -4.48 -7.75
CA ARG A 80 18.28 -5.13 -8.28
C ARG A 80 17.77 -6.20 -7.33
N GLY A 81 18.66 -6.97 -6.70
CA GLY A 81 18.32 -7.93 -5.64
C GLY A 81 17.71 -7.25 -4.42
N ALA A 82 18.31 -6.16 -3.95
CA ALA A 82 17.82 -5.35 -2.84
C ALA A 82 16.49 -4.63 -3.17
N ALA A 83 16.32 -4.08 -4.37
CA ALA A 83 15.09 -3.46 -4.84
C ALA A 83 13.94 -4.48 -4.96
N ARG A 84 14.25 -5.69 -5.44
CA ARG A 84 13.29 -6.81 -5.49
C ARG A 84 12.92 -7.28 -4.09
N ALA A 85 13.89 -7.32 -3.16
CA ALA A 85 13.65 -7.63 -1.75
C ALA A 85 12.86 -6.53 -1.02
N ALA A 86 13.06 -5.26 -1.40
CA ALA A 86 12.31 -4.10 -0.92
C ALA A 86 10.92 -3.95 -1.59
N ARG A 87 10.60 -4.80 -2.58
CA ARG A 87 9.33 -4.82 -3.33
C ARG A 87 8.94 -3.46 -3.92
N LEU A 88 9.92 -2.71 -4.42
CA LEU A 88 9.69 -1.42 -5.05
C LEU A 88 8.94 -1.61 -6.39
N ASN A 89 7.78 -0.98 -6.52
CA ASN A 89 6.87 -1.14 -7.64
C ASN A 89 7.22 -0.17 -8.78
N SER A 90 8.30 -0.45 -9.50
CA SER A 90 8.68 0.33 -10.70
C SER A 90 9.41 -0.54 -11.71
N ASP A 91 9.01 -0.50 -12.98
CA ASP A 91 9.70 -1.24 -14.05
C ASP A 91 10.97 -0.54 -14.54
N ASN A 92 11.19 0.71 -14.13
CA ASN A 92 12.35 1.50 -14.53
C ASN A 92 13.55 1.26 -13.59
N PRO A 93 14.69 0.71 -14.08
CA PRO A 93 15.88 0.47 -13.26
C PRO A 93 16.45 1.74 -12.60
N ARG A 94 16.41 2.88 -13.29
CA ARG A 94 16.91 4.16 -12.75
C ARG A 94 16.07 4.64 -11.57
N VAL A 95 14.75 4.47 -11.67
CA VAL A 95 13.82 4.78 -10.58
C VAL A 95 14.07 3.89 -9.37
N LYS A 96 14.30 2.59 -9.58
CA LYS A 96 14.65 1.64 -8.51
C LYS A 96 15.94 1.99 -7.78
N ILE A 97 17.01 2.32 -8.52
CA ILE A 97 18.29 2.75 -7.92
C ILE A 97 18.07 4.01 -7.08
N SER A 98 17.32 4.96 -7.61
CA SER A 98 17.01 6.21 -6.94
C SER A 98 16.21 6.03 -5.65
N LEU A 99 15.14 5.23 -5.69
CA LEU A 99 14.37 4.87 -4.48
C LEU A 99 15.27 4.24 -3.41
N LEU A 100 16.19 3.36 -3.80
CA LEU A 100 17.12 2.74 -2.86
C LEU A 100 18.09 3.76 -2.25
N GLN A 101 18.59 4.71 -3.03
CA GLN A 101 19.41 5.79 -2.51
C GLN A 101 18.61 6.67 -1.52
N ASP A 102 17.37 7.04 -1.84
CA ASP A 102 16.48 7.80 -0.93
C ASP A 102 16.25 7.02 0.37
N LEU A 103 16.00 5.71 0.28
CA LEU A 103 15.84 4.84 1.45
C LEU A 103 17.12 4.73 2.29
N VAL A 104 18.30 4.72 1.66
CA VAL A 104 19.60 4.69 2.35
C VAL A 104 19.87 6.02 3.04
N GLU A 105 19.46 7.14 2.46
CA GLU A 105 19.64 8.48 3.02
C GLU A 105 18.63 8.80 4.13
N ALA A 106 17.43 8.23 4.08
CA ALA A 106 16.31 8.48 4.99
C ALA A 106 16.68 8.37 6.48
N ARG A 107 16.59 9.48 7.22
CA ARG A 107 17.07 9.60 8.61
C ARG A 107 16.09 9.07 9.67
N GLY A 108 14.89 8.67 9.27
CA GLY A 108 13.85 8.21 10.17
C GLY A 108 12.70 7.51 9.44
N PRO A 109 11.79 6.85 10.19
CA PRO A 109 10.69 6.09 9.63
C PRO A 109 9.74 6.93 8.76
N GLU A 110 9.58 8.21 9.08
CA GLU A 110 8.73 9.15 8.33
C GLU A 110 9.27 9.44 6.93
N GLN A 111 10.59 9.63 6.79
CA GLN A 111 11.22 9.82 5.47
C GLN A 111 11.16 8.54 4.63
N VAL A 112 11.27 7.38 5.29
CA VAL A 112 11.08 6.10 4.62
C VAL A 112 9.64 5.97 4.11
N TYR A 113 8.66 6.36 4.91
CA TYR A 113 7.26 6.38 4.50
C TYR A 113 7.02 7.25 3.27
N ASP A 114 7.50 8.50 3.32
CA ASP A 114 7.48 9.45 2.21
C ASP A 114 8.05 8.83 0.93
N THR A 115 9.16 8.12 1.05
CA THR A 115 9.83 7.47 -0.08
C THR A 115 8.99 6.31 -0.65
N PHE A 116 8.37 5.50 0.20
CA PHE A 116 7.52 4.39 -0.25
C PHE A 116 6.22 4.85 -0.91
N GLN A 117 5.60 5.92 -0.41
CA GLN A 117 4.36 6.46 -0.97
C GLN A 117 4.59 7.34 -2.21
N SER A 118 5.83 7.72 -2.49
CA SER A 118 6.18 8.46 -3.70
C SER A 118 6.26 7.52 -4.91
N ALA A 119 5.33 7.66 -5.86
CA ALA A 119 5.34 6.90 -7.11
C ALA A 119 6.60 7.19 -7.96
N LEU A 120 7.11 8.42 -7.88
CA LEU A 120 8.39 8.83 -8.44
C LEU A 120 9.26 9.41 -7.31
N PRO A 121 10.53 9.03 -7.22
CA PRO A 121 11.48 9.71 -6.34
C PRO A 121 11.43 11.22 -6.56
N LYS A 122 11.33 11.98 -5.46
CA LYS A 122 11.27 13.46 -5.49
C LYS A 122 12.45 14.07 -6.27
N ARG A 123 13.57 13.36 -6.36
CA ARG A 123 14.75 13.73 -7.14
C ARG A 123 14.56 13.78 -8.67
N PHE A 124 13.54 13.11 -9.23
CA PHE A 124 13.23 13.20 -10.66
C PHE A 124 12.39 14.44 -11.00
N LEU A 125 11.90 15.15 -9.99
CA LEU A 125 11.06 16.31 -10.17
C LEU A 125 11.89 17.56 -10.39
N GLY A 126 11.41 18.45 -11.27
CA GLY A 126 12.00 19.77 -11.46
C GLY A 126 11.98 20.58 -10.16
N ALA A 127 12.82 21.62 -10.08
CA ALA A 127 12.84 22.49 -8.91
C ALA A 127 11.46 23.13 -8.64
N GLY A 128 10.74 23.52 -9.70
CA GLY A 128 9.38 24.07 -9.60
C GLY A 128 8.37 23.06 -9.08
N ASP A 129 8.42 21.80 -9.53
CA ASP A 129 7.50 20.75 -9.07
C ASP A 129 7.76 20.37 -7.61
N ARG A 130 9.03 20.33 -7.18
CA ARG A 130 9.39 20.14 -5.77
C ARG A 130 8.87 21.27 -4.90
N ALA A 131 8.98 22.52 -5.36
CA ALA A 131 8.45 23.67 -4.64
C ALA A 131 6.91 23.60 -4.52
N ARG A 132 6.21 23.13 -5.56
CA ARG A 132 4.74 22.97 -5.56
C ARG A 132 4.26 21.83 -4.68
N LEU A 133 4.96 20.70 -4.66
CA LEU A 133 4.63 19.58 -3.77
C LEU A 133 4.87 19.92 -2.29
N GLY A 134 5.69 20.94 -2.02
CA GLY A 134 5.91 21.43 -0.67
C GLY A 134 6.61 20.42 0.24
N GLY A 135 6.10 20.30 1.46
CA GLY A 135 6.65 19.48 2.54
C GLY A 135 6.55 17.96 2.35
N SER A 136 7.02 17.22 3.34
CA SER A 136 6.84 15.76 3.38
C SER A 136 5.36 15.38 3.49
N LEU A 137 4.96 14.21 2.98
CA LEU A 137 3.59 13.71 3.15
C LEU A 137 3.27 13.58 4.65
N VAL A 138 4.27 13.21 5.45
CA VAL A 138 4.16 13.14 6.91
C VAL A 138 3.97 14.51 7.57
N GLU A 139 4.68 15.56 7.13
CA GLU A 139 4.44 16.93 7.62
C GLU A 139 3.01 17.37 7.37
N HIS A 140 2.48 17.11 6.17
CA HIS A 140 1.09 17.42 5.85
C HIS A 140 0.13 16.61 6.72
N ALA A 141 0.37 15.31 6.92
CA ALA A 141 -0.47 14.48 7.78
C ALA A 141 -0.50 14.99 9.22
N ARG A 142 0.64 15.39 9.78
CA ARG A 142 0.73 15.97 11.14
C ARG A 142 0.05 17.34 11.23
N ALA A 143 0.16 18.16 10.20
CA ALA A 143 -0.48 19.47 10.13
C ALA A 143 -2.00 19.38 9.98
N TRP A 144 -2.50 18.41 9.21
CA TRP A 144 -3.94 18.18 9.02
C TRP A 144 -4.59 17.48 10.20
N TYR A 145 -3.83 16.71 10.97
CA TYR A 145 -4.32 15.95 12.12
C TYR A 145 -3.46 16.21 13.37
N PRO A 146 -3.46 17.47 13.88
CA PRO A 146 -2.67 17.82 15.06
C PRO A 146 -3.13 17.08 16.32
N GLU A 147 -4.40 16.69 16.40
CA GLU A 147 -4.99 15.96 17.52
C GLU A 147 -4.67 14.45 17.51
N TYR A 148 -4.12 13.92 16.42
CA TYR A 148 -3.75 12.52 16.37
C TYR A 148 -2.56 12.27 17.30
N ALA A 149 -2.59 11.16 18.03
CA ALA A 149 -1.56 10.79 19.01
C ALA A 149 -0.27 10.26 18.32
N TRP A 150 0.36 11.08 17.48
CA TRP A 150 1.54 10.74 16.69
C TRP A 150 2.70 10.23 17.53
N ASP A 151 2.97 10.89 18.65
CA ASP A 151 4.05 10.51 19.56
C ASP A 151 3.78 9.16 20.23
N SER A 152 2.51 8.87 20.54
CA SER A 152 2.10 7.56 21.03
C SER A 152 2.28 6.48 19.97
N ALA A 153 1.92 6.75 18.71
CA ALA A 153 2.13 5.83 17.61
C ALA A 153 3.62 5.57 17.37
N ALA A 154 4.46 6.62 17.41
CA ALA A 154 5.91 6.51 17.29
C ALA A 154 6.54 5.73 18.45
N ALA A 155 6.07 5.95 19.69
CA ALA A 155 6.53 5.23 20.87
C ALA A 155 6.21 3.72 20.83
N ARG A 156 5.12 3.32 20.16
CA ARG A 156 4.80 1.90 19.90
C ARG A 156 5.66 1.26 18.79
N GLY A 157 6.49 2.04 18.11
CA GLY A 157 7.46 1.58 17.12
C GLY A 157 7.12 1.96 15.69
N THR A 158 8.10 1.75 14.80
CA THR A 158 8.02 2.15 13.38
C THR A 158 6.77 1.64 12.69
N GLN A 159 6.44 0.35 12.81
CA GLN A 159 5.27 -0.23 12.14
C GLN A 159 3.97 0.46 12.56
N ALA A 160 3.83 0.80 13.85
CA ALA A 160 2.64 1.47 14.37
C ALA A 160 2.51 2.89 13.80
N LEU A 161 3.61 3.64 13.75
CA LEU A 161 3.64 4.96 13.11
C LEU A 161 3.28 4.88 11.62
N LEU A 162 3.87 3.94 10.87
CA LEU A 162 3.59 3.78 9.44
C LEU A 162 2.13 3.40 9.17
N SER A 163 1.55 2.54 10.00
CA SER A 163 0.13 2.16 9.91
C SER A 163 -0.80 3.33 10.24
N ALA A 164 -0.43 4.19 11.20
CA ALA A 164 -1.16 5.41 11.49
C ALA A 164 -1.13 6.39 10.30
N LEU A 165 0.03 6.58 9.68
CA LEU A 165 0.18 7.41 8.48
C LEU A 165 -0.62 6.86 7.29
N ASP A 166 -0.62 5.53 7.08
CA ASP A 166 -1.42 4.88 6.02
C ASP A 166 -2.93 5.15 6.18
N LEU A 167 -3.46 5.14 7.41
CA LEU A 167 -4.88 5.40 7.65
C LEU A 167 -5.29 6.81 7.21
N VAL A 168 -4.45 7.80 7.51
CA VAL A 168 -4.78 9.20 7.22
C VAL A 168 -4.23 9.70 5.89
N THR A 169 -3.43 8.92 5.16
CA THR A 169 -2.95 9.34 3.84
C THR A 169 -3.41 8.34 2.78
N TYR A 170 -2.70 7.22 2.62
CA TYR A 170 -2.96 6.23 1.58
C TYR A 170 -4.42 5.71 1.54
N LEU A 171 -4.99 5.38 2.71
CA LEU A 171 -6.38 4.93 2.79
C LEU A 171 -7.35 6.03 2.41
N ARG A 172 -7.27 7.18 3.09
CA ARG A 172 -8.19 8.32 2.93
C ARG A 172 -8.11 8.88 1.52
N ASP A 173 -6.92 9.25 1.07
CA ASP A 173 -6.70 10.04 -0.14
C ASP A 173 -6.57 9.17 -1.40
N GLY A 174 -6.28 7.87 -1.24
CA GLY A 174 -6.16 6.91 -2.33
C GLY A 174 -7.31 5.92 -2.36
N VAL A 175 -7.30 4.97 -1.42
CA VAL A 175 -8.19 3.79 -1.48
C VAL A 175 -9.67 4.18 -1.39
N LEU A 176 -10.05 5.02 -0.44
CA LEU A 176 -11.45 5.42 -0.24
C LEU A 176 -11.95 6.34 -1.36
N VAL A 177 -11.12 7.28 -1.82
CA VAL A 177 -11.44 8.14 -2.98
C VAL A 177 -11.73 7.29 -4.22
N LYS A 178 -10.89 6.28 -4.49
CA LYS A 178 -11.13 5.34 -5.60
C LYS A 178 -12.47 4.63 -5.47
N VAL A 179 -12.72 4.03 -4.31
CA VAL A 179 -13.89 3.17 -4.09
C VAL A 179 -15.16 4.00 -4.18
N ASP A 180 -15.21 5.14 -3.48
CA ASP A 180 -16.33 6.08 -3.53
C ASP A 180 -16.63 6.52 -4.97
N ARG A 181 -15.62 7.01 -5.70
CA ARG A 181 -15.82 7.47 -7.08
C ARG A 181 -16.27 6.36 -8.01
N ALA A 182 -15.72 5.16 -7.85
CA ALA A 182 -16.09 4.02 -8.68
C ALA A 182 -17.50 3.53 -8.41
N THR A 183 -17.92 3.48 -7.14
CA THR A 183 -19.23 2.95 -6.77
C THR A 183 -20.33 3.99 -6.99
N MET A 184 -20.06 5.26 -6.68
CA MET A 184 -21.00 6.37 -6.91
C MET A 184 -21.25 6.65 -8.40
N ALA A 185 -20.29 6.35 -9.28
CA ALA A 185 -20.51 6.40 -10.73
C ALA A 185 -21.70 5.54 -11.21
N TYR A 186 -22.07 4.52 -10.41
CA TYR A 186 -23.19 3.63 -10.68
C TYR A 186 -24.25 3.66 -9.56
N ALA A 187 -24.29 4.71 -8.73
CA ALA A 187 -25.23 4.82 -7.60
C ALA A 187 -25.24 3.55 -6.70
N LEU A 188 -24.05 2.99 -6.44
CA LEU A 188 -23.84 1.83 -5.58
C LEU A 188 -23.23 2.29 -4.26
N GLU A 189 -23.88 2.00 -3.14
CA GLU A 189 -23.37 2.32 -1.81
C GLU A 189 -22.34 1.27 -1.37
N ALA A 190 -21.11 1.70 -1.13
CA ALA A 190 -20.05 0.86 -0.59
C ALA A 190 -19.84 1.15 0.90
N ARG A 191 -19.94 0.11 1.73
CA ARG A 191 -19.67 0.20 3.18
C ARG A 191 -18.42 -0.59 3.51
N SER A 192 -17.51 -0.04 4.31
CA SER A 192 -16.37 -0.77 4.86
C SER A 192 -16.56 -1.03 6.37
N PRO A 193 -17.03 -2.24 6.76
CA PRO A 193 -17.17 -2.59 8.17
C PRO A 193 -15.85 -2.59 8.95
N LEU A 194 -14.72 -2.82 8.27
CA LEU A 194 -13.40 -2.84 8.91
C LEU A 194 -12.92 -1.45 9.33
N LEU A 195 -13.61 -0.39 8.88
CA LEU A 195 -13.37 1.00 9.27
C LEU A 195 -14.33 1.51 10.36
N ASP A 196 -15.10 0.64 11.02
CA ASP A 196 -15.81 1.02 12.25
C ASP A 196 -14.79 1.59 13.26
N HIS A 197 -15.07 2.78 13.77
CA HIS A 197 -14.15 3.51 14.66
C HIS A 197 -13.71 2.68 15.88
N ARG A 198 -14.56 1.78 16.39
CA ARG A 198 -14.22 0.89 17.52
C ARG A 198 -13.22 -0.17 17.10
N LEU A 199 -13.37 -0.72 15.90
CA LEU A 199 -12.41 -1.68 15.34
C LEU A 199 -11.07 -1.02 15.03
N VAL A 200 -11.09 0.19 14.45
CA VAL A 200 -9.87 0.96 14.20
C VAL A 200 -9.16 1.30 15.50
N HIS A 201 -9.90 1.78 16.51
CA HIS A 201 -9.34 2.09 17.82
C HIS A 201 -8.74 0.86 18.51
N LEU A 202 -9.47 -0.27 18.51
CA LEU A 202 -8.95 -1.55 18.99
C LEU A 202 -7.67 -1.93 18.25
N ALA A 203 -7.69 -1.95 16.92
CA ALA A 203 -6.54 -2.36 16.12
C ALA A 203 -5.32 -1.46 16.33
N GLN A 204 -5.50 -0.16 16.56
CA GLN A 204 -4.42 0.78 16.86
C GLN A 204 -3.84 0.59 18.28
N SER A 205 -4.67 0.15 19.23
CA SER A 205 -4.24 -0.18 20.61
C SER A 205 -3.49 -1.51 20.70
N LEU A 206 -3.73 -2.44 19.77
CA LEU A 206 -3.07 -3.75 19.76
C LEU A 206 -1.58 -3.63 19.45
N ASP A 207 -0.78 -4.41 20.19
CA ASP A 207 0.62 -4.63 19.86
C ASP A 207 0.77 -5.14 18.42
N THR A 208 1.84 -4.71 17.76
CA THR A 208 2.06 -5.02 16.35
C THR A 208 2.18 -6.52 16.06
N SER A 209 2.56 -7.33 17.06
CA SER A 209 2.64 -8.80 16.95
C SER A 209 1.29 -9.48 16.67
N PHE A 210 0.17 -8.90 17.07
CA PHE A 210 -1.17 -9.40 16.72
C PHE A 210 -1.48 -9.18 15.24
N LYS A 211 -0.89 -8.15 14.63
CA LYS A 211 -1.12 -7.77 13.22
C LYS A 211 -0.09 -8.41 12.30
N ILE A 212 1.15 -8.56 12.77
CA ILE A 212 2.27 -9.17 12.05
C ILE A 212 2.93 -10.23 12.95
N HIS A 213 2.80 -11.50 12.60
CA HIS A 213 3.43 -12.60 13.34
C HIS A 213 4.32 -13.44 12.44
N ARG A 214 5.62 -13.56 12.76
CA ARG A 214 6.60 -14.34 11.97
C ARG A 214 6.58 -14.02 10.46
N GLY A 215 6.40 -12.74 10.11
CA GLY A 215 6.31 -12.27 8.73
C GLY A 215 4.96 -12.50 8.04
N VAL A 216 3.98 -13.07 8.75
CA VAL A 216 2.59 -13.18 8.30
C VAL A 216 1.84 -11.90 8.65
N HIS A 217 1.44 -11.16 7.62
CA HIS A 217 0.63 -9.95 7.72
C HIS A 217 -0.87 -10.26 7.89
N LYS A 218 -1.64 -9.31 8.46
CA LYS A 218 -3.04 -9.50 8.87
C LYS A 218 -3.23 -10.73 9.75
N HIS A 219 -2.30 -11.00 10.66
CA HIS A 219 -2.27 -12.27 11.40
C HIS A 219 -3.58 -12.51 12.15
N LEU A 220 -4.03 -11.56 12.98
CA LEU A 220 -5.32 -11.65 13.69
C LEU A 220 -6.50 -11.89 12.74
N LEU A 221 -6.62 -11.14 11.64
CA LEU A 221 -7.71 -11.35 10.68
C LEU A 221 -7.65 -12.73 10.01
N ARG A 222 -6.45 -13.23 9.69
CA ARG A 222 -6.28 -14.57 9.12
C ARG A 222 -6.70 -15.65 10.10
N GLU A 223 -6.39 -15.50 11.39
CA GLU A 223 -6.84 -16.45 12.42
C GLU A 223 -8.35 -16.42 12.59
N LEU A 224 -8.96 -15.23 12.61
CA LEU A 224 -10.41 -15.09 12.72
C LEU A 224 -11.13 -15.70 11.51
N VAL A 225 -10.67 -15.41 10.29
CA VAL A 225 -11.24 -15.98 9.06
C VAL A 225 -11.04 -17.49 9.00
N ALA A 226 -9.90 -18.03 9.47
CA ALA A 226 -9.64 -19.47 9.46
C ALA A 226 -10.68 -20.28 10.25
N ARG A 227 -11.31 -19.67 11.26
CA ARG A 227 -12.38 -20.28 12.07
C ARG A 227 -13.70 -20.41 11.31
N ARG A 228 -13.90 -19.61 10.26
CA ARG A 228 -15.16 -19.53 9.50
C ARG A 228 -15.04 -20.08 8.09
N VAL A 229 -13.91 -19.85 7.43
CA VAL A 229 -13.67 -20.22 6.03
C VAL A 229 -12.36 -20.97 5.89
N ARG A 230 -12.44 -22.23 5.46
CA ARG A 230 -11.26 -23.08 5.25
C ARG A 230 -10.45 -22.61 4.03
N GLY A 231 -9.12 -22.73 4.10
CA GLY A 231 -8.21 -22.47 2.98
C GLY A 231 -7.88 -20.99 2.71
N VAL A 232 -8.81 -20.06 2.95
CA VAL A 232 -8.62 -18.62 2.64
C VAL A 232 -7.48 -17.98 3.45
N SER A 233 -7.30 -18.38 4.71
CA SER A 233 -6.28 -17.82 5.60
C SER A 233 -4.84 -18.08 5.15
N ARG A 234 -4.61 -19.02 4.22
CA ARG A 234 -3.29 -19.36 3.66
C ARG A 234 -3.02 -18.70 2.32
N LEU A 235 -4.00 -18.01 1.73
CA LEU A 235 -3.85 -17.37 0.44
C LEU A 235 -2.81 -16.23 0.51
N LYS A 236 -1.98 -16.16 -0.52
CA LYS A 236 -1.04 -15.05 -0.72
C LYS A 236 -1.84 -13.79 -1.08
N LYS A 237 -1.37 -12.62 -0.63
CA LYS A 237 -1.95 -11.34 -1.02
C LYS A 237 -1.89 -11.22 -2.54
N HIS A 238 -3.03 -10.97 -3.16
CA HIS A 238 -3.15 -10.68 -4.58
C HIS A 238 -3.63 -9.24 -4.74
N GLY A 239 -3.00 -8.48 -5.64
CA GLY A 239 -3.42 -7.12 -5.93
C GLY A 239 -4.69 -7.11 -6.78
N PHE A 240 -5.45 -6.02 -6.71
CA PHE A 240 -6.63 -5.82 -7.55
C PHE A 240 -6.26 -5.02 -8.80
N GLY A 241 -5.46 -5.62 -9.67
CA GLY A 241 -4.94 -4.97 -10.88
C GLY A 241 -5.85 -5.16 -12.11
N VAL A 242 -5.61 -4.36 -13.15
CA VAL A 242 -6.23 -4.59 -14.46
C VAL A 242 -5.79 -5.97 -14.98
N PRO A 243 -6.71 -6.86 -15.37
CA PRO A 243 -6.41 -8.20 -15.87
C PRO A 243 -5.90 -8.15 -17.32
N LEU A 244 -4.82 -7.39 -17.57
CA LEU A 244 -4.17 -7.34 -18.88
C LEU A 244 -3.50 -8.69 -19.17
N PRO A 245 -3.61 -9.24 -20.39
CA PRO A 245 -2.86 -10.43 -20.77
C PRO A 245 -1.36 -10.12 -20.74
N PRO A 246 -0.51 -11.04 -20.24
CA PRO A 246 0.92 -10.94 -20.48
C PRO A 246 1.15 -11.08 -21.99
N GLY A 247 1.50 -9.97 -22.64
CA GLY A 247 1.78 -9.92 -24.08
C GLY A 247 0.55 -9.98 -24.98
N GLY A 248 -0.17 -8.85 -25.12
CA GLY A 248 -0.85 -8.37 -26.34
C GLY A 248 -1.96 -9.18 -27.03
N SER A 249 -1.97 -10.51 -26.98
CA SER A 249 -2.92 -11.37 -27.69
C SER A 249 -3.82 -12.09 -26.69
N GLY A 250 -4.96 -11.49 -26.42
CA GLY A 250 -6.02 -12.07 -25.60
C GLY A 250 -7.34 -11.32 -25.81
N PRO A 251 -8.45 -11.79 -25.22
CA PRO A 251 -9.70 -11.03 -25.24
C PRO A 251 -9.42 -9.61 -24.75
N THR A 252 -10.11 -8.62 -25.33
CA THR A 252 -9.97 -7.23 -24.89
C THR A 252 -10.11 -7.13 -23.37
N PRO A 253 -9.45 -6.17 -22.70
CA PRO A 253 -9.57 -6.01 -21.25
C PRO A 253 -11.03 -6.03 -20.79
N ARG A 254 -11.94 -5.46 -21.58
CA ARG A 254 -13.40 -5.50 -21.40
C ARG A 254 -13.99 -6.92 -21.42
N ALA A 255 -13.62 -7.76 -22.38
CA ALA A 255 -14.12 -9.14 -22.49
C ALA A 255 -13.62 -10.05 -21.35
N ARG A 256 -12.37 -9.87 -20.88
CA ARG A 256 -11.88 -10.55 -19.67
C ARG A 256 -12.60 -10.09 -18.42
N TRP A 257 -12.84 -8.78 -18.32
CA TRP A 257 -13.60 -8.18 -17.21
C TRP A 257 -15.00 -8.74 -17.09
N ALA A 258 -15.77 -8.74 -18.18
CA ALA A 258 -17.11 -9.32 -18.22
C ALA A 258 -17.08 -10.79 -17.78
N SER A 259 -16.11 -11.59 -18.26
CA SER A 259 -16.03 -13.02 -17.86
C SER A 259 -15.71 -13.25 -16.37
N LEU A 260 -14.93 -12.37 -15.73
CA LEU A 260 -14.55 -12.47 -14.33
C LEU A 260 -15.69 -12.04 -13.40
N VAL A 261 -16.42 -10.99 -13.78
CA VAL A 261 -17.48 -10.41 -12.98
C VAL A 261 -18.81 -11.12 -13.21
N GLU A 262 -19.19 -11.43 -14.45
CA GLU A 262 -20.52 -11.96 -14.78
C GLU A 262 -20.64 -13.48 -14.61
N ARG A 263 -19.62 -14.28 -14.98
CA ARG A 263 -19.79 -15.74 -14.94
C ARG A 263 -19.48 -16.33 -13.57
N ARG A 264 -18.24 -16.21 -13.10
CA ARG A 264 -17.83 -16.92 -11.87
C ARG A 264 -18.51 -16.43 -10.61
N PHE A 265 -18.75 -15.13 -10.47
CA PHE A 265 -19.37 -14.60 -9.26
C PHE A 265 -20.85 -15.00 -9.17
N PHE A 266 -21.63 -14.75 -10.22
CA PHE A 266 -23.06 -15.06 -10.22
C PHE A 266 -23.36 -16.56 -10.30
N GLU A 267 -22.61 -17.36 -11.08
CA GLU A 267 -22.80 -18.82 -11.12
C GLU A 267 -22.48 -19.50 -9.77
N THR A 268 -21.59 -18.90 -8.96
CA THR A 268 -21.13 -19.51 -7.69
C THR A 268 -21.89 -18.99 -6.47
N TRP A 269 -22.34 -17.72 -6.48
CA TRP A 269 -22.80 -17.04 -5.26
C TRP A 269 -24.16 -16.33 -5.36
N ALA A 270 -24.76 -16.20 -6.54
CA ALA A 270 -26.13 -15.73 -6.64
C ALA A 270 -27.09 -16.90 -6.35
N PRO A 271 -28.06 -16.76 -5.42
CA PRO A 271 -29.12 -17.76 -5.28
C PRO A 271 -29.88 -17.83 -6.62
N ARG A 272 -30.11 -19.06 -7.09
CA ARG A 272 -30.97 -19.31 -8.25
C ARG A 272 -32.40 -18.88 -7.98
#